data_AF-A0A4T0VDH7-F1
#
_entry.id   AF-A0A4T0VDH7-F1
#
_cell.length_a   1.000
_cell.length_b   1.000
_cell.length_c   1.000
_cell.angle_alpha   90.00
_cell.angle_beta   90.00
_cell.angle_gamma   90.00
#
_symmetry.space_group_name_H-M   'P 1'
#
loop_
_entity.id
_entity.type
_entity.pdbx_description
1 polymer ?
#
loop_
_entity_poly.entity_id
_entity_poly.type
_entity_poly.pdbx_seq_one_letter_code
_entity_poly.pdbx_strand_id
1 'polypeptide(L)'
;MCLFLSEMILPTSKAAAIVHAKGIGDVLKLQSPGFYTHGIGHKLFVGIRPVLVLHSFFSHELSFLAEDVWKHEPFSGQGAAPLQELFSIVVALPSALSTIDKLKVTLTEQSYVTACNALDQLTDTLNGLLNLRQTIQDESQREYWAPALPPNIQSGISFQSITAANFFTHLWAFHIICAGYIKTLLTLFPACLDRVHQNLKRQISRDLVTDLACRILRSIEFLADEKFKVFGSASAVLPLFAGLTVVRGEGKQSKELQYWYRHALQIYSKKGYHFLL
;
A
#
# COMPACT_ATOMS: atom_id res chain seq x y z
N MET A 1 13.57 15.08 1.59
CA MET A 1 12.59 14.64 0.56
C MET A 1 13.25 14.44 -0.80
N CYS A 2 13.88 15.46 -1.40
CA CYS A 2 14.49 15.33 -2.74
C CYS A 2 15.54 14.21 -2.83
N LEU A 3 16.40 14.04 -1.81
CA LEU A 3 17.38 12.95 -1.76
C LEU A 3 16.74 11.57 -1.66
N PHE A 4 15.67 11.42 -0.85
CA PHE A 4 14.92 10.17 -0.80
C PHE A 4 14.29 9.84 -2.16
N LEU A 5 13.65 10.82 -2.80
CA LEU A 5 13.05 10.63 -4.11
C LEU A 5 14.11 10.35 -5.18
N SER A 6 15.27 11.01 -5.14
CA SER A 6 16.36 10.73 -6.08
C SER A 6 16.91 9.33 -5.88
N GLU A 7 17.06 8.84 -4.65
CA GLU A 7 17.52 7.47 -4.36
C GLU A 7 16.47 6.41 -4.72
N MET A 8 15.18 6.75 -4.65
CA MET A 8 14.13 5.89 -5.17
C MET A 8 14.19 5.77 -6.70
N ILE A 9 14.69 6.80 -7.41
CA ILE A 9 14.74 6.85 -8.89
C ILE A 9 16.07 6.37 -9.45
N LEU A 10 17.15 6.75 -8.79
CA LEU A 10 18.55 6.51 -9.15
C LEU A 10 19.24 5.96 -7.91
N PRO A 11 18.93 4.71 -7.51
CA PRO A 11 19.49 4.14 -6.29
C PRO A 11 21.01 4.06 -6.40
N THR A 12 21.71 4.77 -5.52
CA THR A 12 23.17 4.72 -5.40
C THR A 12 23.61 3.50 -4.59
N SER A 13 22.73 3.00 -3.71
CA SER A 13 22.89 1.72 -3.03
C SER A 13 21.53 1.17 -2.56
N LYS A 14 21.50 -0.12 -2.20
CA LYS A 14 20.31 -0.76 -1.60
C LYS A 14 19.87 -0.13 -0.26
N ALA A 15 20.78 0.58 0.43
CA ALA A 15 20.53 1.14 1.76
C ALA A 15 20.34 2.67 1.75
N ALA A 16 20.64 3.36 0.66
CA ALA A 16 20.64 4.83 0.63
C ALA A 16 19.24 5.42 0.89
N ALA A 17 18.19 4.89 0.25
CA ALA A 17 16.81 5.30 0.49
C ALA A 17 16.37 5.10 1.95
N ILE A 18 16.84 4.02 2.60
CA ILE A 18 16.57 3.70 4.01
C ILE A 18 17.20 4.75 4.92
N VAL A 19 18.48 5.08 4.69
CA VAL A 19 19.21 6.09 5.48
C VAL A 19 18.53 7.44 5.37
N HIS A 20 18.07 7.84 4.18
CA HIS A 20 17.37 9.11 4.02
C HIS A 20 15.97 9.10 4.64
N ALA A 21 15.21 8.02 4.54
CA ALA A 21 13.91 7.90 5.21
C ALA A 21 14.06 8.00 6.73
N LYS A 22 15.03 7.27 7.30
CA LYS A 22 15.36 7.34 8.73
C LYS A 22 15.77 8.74 9.16
N GLY A 23 16.71 9.37 8.45
CA GLY A 23 17.15 10.73 8.76
C GLY A 23 16.03 11.75 8.71
N ILE A 24 15.08 11.61 7.78
CA ILE A 24 13.90 12.50 7.75
C ILE A 24 12.97 12.23 8.95
N GLY A 25 12.76 10.97 9.32
CA GLY A 25 12.02 10.62 10.54
C GLY A 25 12.67 11.20 11.80
N ASP A 26 13.99 11.15 11.90
CA ASP A 26 14.74 11.73 13.02
C ASP A 26 14.59 13.25 13.09
N VAL A 27 14.63 13.95 11.94
CA VAL A 27 14.36 15.39 11.87
C VAL A 27 12.93 15.70 12.31
N LEU A 28 11.93 14.90 11.92
CA LEU A 28 10.55 15.16 12.34
C LEU A 28 10.37 15.08 13.86
N LYS A 29 11.03 14.12 14.50
CA LYS A 29 10.99 13.91 15.97
C LYS A 29 11.68 15.01 16.77
N LEU A 30 12.43 15.93 16.14
CA LEU A 30 12.99 17.10 16.82
C LEU A 30 11.91 18.11 17.23
N GLN A 31 10.69 17.98 16.71
CA GLN A 31 9.53 18.78 17.08
C GLN A 31 8.44 17.90 17.67
N SER A 32 7.59 18.46 18.52
CA SER A 32 6.39 17.76 18.99
C SER A 32 5.40 17.54 17.84
N PRO A 33 4.52 16.52 17.91
CA PRO A 33 3.48 16.32 16.90
C PRO A 33 2.62 17.57 16.66
N GLY A 34 2.34 18.35 17.71
CA GLY A 34 1.59 19.61 17.67
C GLY A 34 2.20 20.71 16.80
N PHE A 35 3.51 20.70 16.58
CA PHE A 35 4.18 21.60 15.63
C PHE A 35 3.64 21.43 14.20
N TYR A 36 3.22 20.21 13.85
CA TYR A 36 2.75 19.85 12.51
C TYR A 36 1.24 20.06 12.32
N THR A 37 0.57 20.78 13.22
CA THR A 37 -0.88 21.03 13.12
C THR A 37 -1.26 21.98 12.00
N HIS A 38 -0.41 22.98 11.70
CA HIS A 38 -0.71 24.03 10.74
C HIS A 38 0.50 24.48 9.90
N GLY A 39 0.25 25.29 8.87
CA GLY A 39 1.27 26.01 8.13
C GLY A 39 2.25 25.12 7.36
N ILE A 40 3.52 25.55 7.30
CA ILE A 40 4.57 24.87 6.53
C ILE A 40 4.92 23.52 7.17
N GLY A 41 4.95 23.45 8.51
CA GLY A 41 5.18 22.21 9.25
C GLY A 41 4.16 21.14 8.83
N HIS A 42 2.87 21.46 8.87
CA HIS A 42 1.82 20.55 8.44
C HIS A 42 2.00 20.06 7.01
N LYS A 43 2.25 20.98 6.06
CA LYS A 43 2.48 20.61 4.65
C LYS A 43 3.67 19.67 4.49
N LEU A 44 4.75 19.90 5.23
CA LEU A 44 5.93 19.04 5.23
C LEU A 44 5.59 17.65 5.77
N PHE A 45 4.91 17.57 6.92
CA PHE A 45 4.49 16.31 7.53
C PHE A 45 3.59 15.50 6.60
N VAL A 46 2.53 16.10 6.06
CA VAL A 46 1.61 15.45 5.10
C VAL A 46 2.33 14.98 3.85
N GLY A 47 3.24 15.78 3.31
CA GLY A 47 4.00 15.43 2.11
C GLY A 47 4.96 14.26 2.30
N ILE A 48 5.56 14.13 3.49
CA ILE A 48 6.57 13.11 3.77
C ILE A 48 6.02 11.85 4.44
N ARG A 49 4.90 11.94 5.13
CA ARG A 49 4.30 10.80 5.85
C ARG A 49 4.10 9.56 4.97
N PRO A 50 3.62 9.64 3.71
CA PRO A 50 3.51 8.48 2.83
C PRO A 50 4.85 7.76 2.65
N VAL A 51 5.93 8.51 2.45
CA VAL A 51 7.29 7.96 2.29
C VAL A 51 7.72 7.18 3.52
N LEU A 52 7.52 7.74 4.71
CA LEU A 52 7.92 7.09 5.96
C LEU A 52 7.10 5.84 6.25
N VAL A 53 5.79 5.87 5.97
CA VAL A 53 4.91 4.69 6.13
C VAL A 53 5.28 3.58 5.15
N LEU A 54 5.53 3.92 3.88
CA LEU A 54 5.99 2.94 2.90
C LEU A 54 7.38 2.38 3.25
N HIS A 55 8.27 3.21 3.77
CA HIS A 55 9.57 2.74 4.25
C HIS A 55 9.43 1.74 5.40
N SER A 56 8.63 2.05 6.44
CA SER A 56 8.35 1.10 7.53
C SER A 56 7.73 -0.19 7.01
N PHE A 57 6.85 -0.07 6.02
CA PHE A 57 6.25 -1.21 5.37
C PHE A 57 7.29 -2.11 4.70
N PHE A 58 8.18 -1.59 3.86
CA PHE A 58 9.17 -2.41 3.15
C PHE A 58 10.28 -2.94 4.06
N SER A 59 10.58 -2.24 5.16
CA SER A 59 11.57 -2.70 6.16
C SER A 59 10.98 -3.66 7.20
N HIS A 60 9.65 -3.77 7.28
CA HIS A 60 8.95 -4.50 8.33
C HIS A 60 9.34 -4.00 9.74
N GLU A 61 9.66 -2.71 9.85
CA GLU A 61 10.01 -2.05 11.10
C GLU A 61 8.89 -1.10 11.54
N LEU A 62 8.55 -1.12 12.82
CA LEU A 62 7.53 -0.21 13.35
C LEU A 62 8.04 1.23 13.33
N SER A 63 7.21 2.15 12.82
CA SER A 63 7.51 3.58 12.80
C SER A 63 6.96 4.28 14.04
N PHE A 64 7.62 5.36 14.47
CA PHE A 64 7.09 6.29 15.47
C PHE A 64 5.71 6.86 15.07
N LEU A 65 5.43 6.90 13.75
CA LEU A 65 4.13 7.30 13.21
C LEU A 65 2.98 6.37 13.63
N ALA A 66 3.27 5.20 14.19
CA ALA A 66 2.27 4.27 14.72
C ALA A 66 1.80 4.61 16.13
N GLU A 67 2.46 5.54 16.83
CA GLU A 67 1.98 6.07 18.10
C GLU A 67 0.74 6.95 17.88
N ASP A 68 -0.24 6.87 18.78
CA ASP A 68 -1.53 7.55 18.59
C ASP A 68 -1.40 9.08 18.52
N VAL A 69 -0.44 9.66 19.26
CA VAL A 69 -0.16 11.10 19.17
C VAL A 69 0.24 11.52 17.74
N TRP A 70 1.02 10.70 17.04
CA TRP A 70 1.45 10.98 15.66
C TRP A 70 0.38 10.68 14.61
N LYS A 71 -0.64 9.87 14.95
CA LYS A 71 -1.81 9.64 14.08
C LYS A 71 -2.83 10.76 14.15
N HIS A 72 -2.95 11.44 15.30
CA HIS A 72 -4.06 12.36 15.56
C HIS A 72 -3.64 13.83 15.69
N GLU A 73 -2.60 14.11 16.47
CA GLU A 73 -2.25 15.49 16.83
C GLU A 73 -1.88 16.36 15.60
N PRO A 74 -1.07 15.89 14.61
CA PRO A 74 -0.76 16.66 13.41
C PRO A 74 -1.97 17.04 12.55
N PHE A 75 -3.11 16.36 12.73
CA PHE A 75 -4.35 16.57 11.97
C PHE A 75 -5.44 17.26 12.80
N SER A 76 -5.19 17.57 14.07
CA SER A 76 -6.21 18.14 14.97
C SER A 76 -6.79 19.49 14.52
N GLY A 77 -6.06 20.28 13.74
CA GLY A 77 -6.51 21.60 13.28
C GLY A 77 -7.40 21.59 12.02
N GLN A 78 -7.17 20.65 11.10
CA GLN A 78 -7.80 20.65 9.77
C GLN A 78 -8.35 19.28 9.32
N GLY A 79 -8.24 18.25 10.16
CA GLY A 79 -8.58 16.87 9.83
C GLY A 79 -7.56 16.22 8.89
N ALA A 80 -7.57 14.89 8.82
CA ALA A 80 -6.74 14.16 7.88
C ALA A 80 -7.54 13.90 6.59
N ALA A 81 -6.89 14.15 5.45
CA ALA A 81 -7.44 13.75 4.16
C ALA A 81 -7.53 12.21 4.07
N PRO A 82 -8.38 11.63 3.20
CA PRO A 82 -8.58 10.18 3.13
C PRO A 82 -7.31 9.34 2.98
N LEU A 83 -6.35 9.82 2.18
CA LEU A 83 -5.05 9.15 2.02
C LEU A 83 -4.23 9.17 3.32
N GLN A 84 -4.36 10.21 4.14
CA GLN A 84 -3.69 10.29 5.43
C GLN A 84 -4.37 9.39 6.46
N GLU A 85 -5.70 9.28 6.47
CA GLU A 85 -6.42 8.32 7.29
C GLU A 85 -6.04 6.87 6.93
N LEU A 86 -5.93 6.57 5.63
CA LEU A 86 -5.44 5.28 5.15
C LEU A 86 -4.08 4.95 5.76
N PHE A 87 -3.15 5.90 5.75
CA PHE A 87 -1.84 5.71 6.37
C PHE A 87 -1.90 5.57 7.89
N SER A 88 -2.84 6.22 8.59
CA SER A 88 -3.08 6.00 10.03
C SER A 88 -3.52 4.57 10.34
N ILE A 89 -4.28 3.94 9.45
CA ILE A 89 -4.75 2.56 9.63
C ILE A 89 -3.59 1.57 9.45
N VAL A 90 -2.76 1.76 8.42
CA VAL A 90 -1.75 0.76 8.03
C VAL A 90 -0.39 0.95 8.69
N VAL A 91 -0.14 2.05 9.40
CA VAL A 91 1.19 2.33 9.97
C VAL A 91 1.63 1.32 11.03
N ALA A 92 0.71 0.60 11.66
CA ALA A 92 1.00 -0.48 12.59
C ALA A 92 1.22 -1.85 11.91
N LEU A 93 0.79 -1.99 10.64
CA LEU A 93 0.90 -3.21 9.86
C LEU A 93 2.33 -3.82 9.84
N PRO A 94 3.43 -3.04 9.71
CA PRO A 94 4.78 -3.59 9.68
C PRO A 94 5.12 -4.51 10.87
N SER A 95 4.58 -4.23 12.07
CA SER A 95 4.80 -5.06 13.25
C SER A 95 4.19 -6.46 13.10
N ALA A 96 2.98 -6.55 12.52
CA ALA A 96 2.35 -7.83 12.22
C ALA A 96 3.15 -8.61 11.17
N LEU A 97 3.66 -7.93 10.14
CA LEU A 97 4.47 -8.57 9.09
C LEU A 97 5.77 -9.14 9.66
N SER A 98 6.50 -8.35 10.45
CA SER A 98 7.72 -8.78 11.15
C SER A 98 7.48 -10.00 12.04
N THR A 99 6.35 -10.01 12.74
CA THR A 99 5.94 -11.14 13.58
C THR A 99 5.74 -12.40 12.76
N ILE A 100 5.04 -12.30 11.63
CA ILE A 100 4.79 -13.44 10.73
C ILE A 100 6.08 -13.96 10.10
N ASP A 101 7.01 -13.08 9.74
CA ASP A 101 8.29 -13.50 9.19
C ASP A 101 9.13 -14.28 10.21
N LYS A 102 9.10 -13.89 11.49
CA LYS A 102 9.73 -14.68 12.56
C LYS A 102 9.07 -16.05 12.71
N LEU A 103 7.73 -16.11 12.65
CA LEU A 103 6.98 -17.37 12.74
C LEU A 103 7.26 -18.33 11.58
N LYS A 104 7.62 -17.82 10.39
CA LYS A 104 8.04 -18.66 9.25
C LYS A 104 9.36 -19.39 9.50
N VAL A 105 10.24 -18.80 10.31
CA VAL A 105 11.61 -19.29 10.53
C VAL A 105 11.71 -20.10 11.81
N THR A 106 11.01 -19.70 12.87
CA THR A 106 11.15 -20.31 14.18
C THR A 106 9.78 -20.52 14.83
N LEU A 107 9.52 -21.78 15.21
CA LEU A 107 8.34 -22.18 15.96
C LEU A 107 8.73 -22.39 17.42
N THR A 108 7.92 -21.83 18.31
CA THR A 108 8.07 -21.88 19.77
C THR A 108 6.73 -22.28 20.38
N GLU A 109 6.70 -22.58 21.67
CA GLU A 109 5.46 -22.90 22.39
C GLU A 109 4.41 -21.76 22.32
N GLN A 110 4.86 -20.51 22.17
CA GLN A 110 3.99 -19.33 22.07
C GLN A 110 3.62 -18.95 20.63
N SER A 111 4.09 -19.70 19.63
CA SER A 111 3.87 -19.37 18.23
C SER A 111 2.40 -19.35 17.83
N TYR A 112 1.57 -20.22 18.42
CA TYR A 112 0.13 -20.21 18.16
C TYR A 112 -0.55 -18.91 18.64
N VAL A 113 -0.32 -18.51 19.89
CA VAL A 113 -0.88 -17.28 20.46
C VAL A 113 -0.40 -16.06 19.66
N THR A 114 0.88 -16.05 19.32
CA THR A 114 1.48 -15.00 18.49
C THR A 114 0.85 -14.94 17.10
N ALA A 115 0.58 -16.08 16.49
CA ALA A 115 -0.11 -16.17 15.20
C ALA A 115 -1.57 -15.67 15.30
N CYS A 116 -2.30 -16.04 16.34
CA CYS A 116 -3.65 -15.51 16.58
C CYS A 116 -3.65 -13.98 16.71
N ASN A 117 -2.73 -13.41 17.50
CA ASN A 117 -2.64 -11.96 17.67
C ASN A 117 -2.29 -11.25 16.36
N ALA A 118 -1.39 -11.81 15.55
CA ALA A 118 -1.07 -11.26 14.24
C ALA A 118 -2.24 -11.36 13.24
N LEU A 119 -3.04 -12.43 13.32
CA LEU A 119 -4.27 -12.58 12.54
C LEU A 119 -5.31 -11.52 12.93
N ASP A 120 -5.49 -11.27 14.23
CA ASP A 120 -6.42 -10.27 14.74
C ASP A 120 -6.00 -8.86 14.26
N GLN A 121 -4.71 -8.51 14.37
CA GLN A 121 -4.16 -7.24 13.86
C GLN A 121 -4.36 -7.05 12.35
N LEU A 122 -4.13 -8.10 11.54
CA LEU A 122 -4.35 -8.04 10.09
C LEU A 122 -5.84 -7.88 9.75
N THR A 123 -6.71 -8.55 10.51
CA THR A 123 -8.15 -8.48 10.33
C THR A 123 -8.67 -7.09 10.70
N ASP A 124 -8.21 -6.52 11.79
CA ASP A 124 -8.56 -5.16 12.22
C ASP A 124 -8.09 -4.11 11.21
N THR A 125 -6.86 -4.26 10.71
CA THR A 125 -6.33 -3.40 9.64
C THR A 125 -7.22 -3.46 8.40
N LEU A 126 -7.59 -4.68 7.98
CA LEU A 126 -8.45 -4.88 6.81
C LEU A 126 -9.84 -4.29 7.02
N ASN A 127 -10.45 -4.50 8.19
CA ASN A 127 -11.74 -3.88 8.54
C ASN A 127 -11.65 -2.35 8.53
N GLY A 128 -10.56 -1.78 9.05
CA GLY A 128 -10.30 -0.34 8.98
C GLY A 128 -10.26 0.18 7.55
N LEU A 129 -9.55 -0.50 6.65
CA LEU A 129 -9.50 -0.15 5.22
C LEU A 129 -10.88 -0.19 4.57
N LEU A 130 -11.68 -1.22 4.87
CA LEU A 130 -13.03 -1.39 4.32
C LEU A 130 -14.00 -0.31 4.84
N ASN A 131 -13.93 0.01 6.13
CA ASN A 131 -14.72 1.07 6.74
C ASN A 131 -14.35 2.43 6.13
N LEU A 132 -13.06 2.73 6.01
CA LEU A 132 -12.60 3.97 5.37
C LEU A 132 -13.11 4.08 3.93
N ARG A 133 -13.07 2.98 3.16
CA ARG A 133 -13.63 2.94 1.81
C ARG A 133 -15.12 3.32 1.79
N GLN A 134 -15.92 2.83 2.72
CA GLN A 134 -17.37 3.11 2.78
C GLN A 134 -17.67 4.57 3.12
N THR A 135 -16.82 5.24 3.90
CA THR A 135 -17.01 6.66 4.25
C THR A 135 -16.80 7.62 3.08
N ILE A 136 -16.16 7.16 2.00
CA ILE A 136 -15.88 7.98 0.82
C ILE A 136 -17.01 7.74 -0.18
N GLN A 137 -17.99 8.64 -0.16
CA GLN A 137 -19.23 8.56 -0.95
C GLN A 137 -19.04 8.77 -2.46
N ASP A 138 -17.87 9.23 -2.91
CA ASP A 138 -17.67 9.63 -4.30
C ASP A 138 -16.79 8.61 -5.03
N GLU A 139 -17.42 7.79 -5.88
CA GLU A 139 -16.74 7.01 -6.92
C GLU A 139 -16.16 7.97 -7.97
N SER A 140 -15.09 8.66 -7.59
CA SER A 140 -14.25 9.48 -8.47
C SER A 140 -13.47 8.66 -9.51
N GLN A 141 -13.84 7.39 -9.70
CA GLN A 141 -13.32 6.49 -10.71
C GLN A 141 -14.17 6.67 -11.97
N ARG A 142 -13.53 7.13 -13.04
CA ARG A 142 -14.13 7.10 -14.38
C ARG A 142 -13.38 6.07 -15.19
N GLU A 143 -14.11 5.13 -15.76
CA GLU A 143 -13.57 4.30 -16.82
C GLU A 143 -13.27 5.19 -18.03
N TYR A 144 -12.07 5.03 -18.62
CA TYR A 144 -11.76 5.69 -19.88
C TYR A 144 -11.36 4.67 -20.93
N TRP A 145 -11.62 5.04 -22.18
CA TRP A 145 -11.29 4.22 -23.34
C TRP A 145 -9.79 4.19 -23.58
N ALA A 146 -9.17 3.04 -23.34
CA ALA A 146 -7.88 2.72 -23.92
C ALA A 146 -8.06 2.40 -25.43
N PRO A 147 -7.08 2.69 -26.29
CA PRO A 147 -7.18 2.39 -27.72
C PRO A 147 -7.33 0.88 -27.96
N ALA A 148 -8.27 0.48 -28.84
CA ALA A 148 -8.53 -0.88 -29.34
C ALA A 148 -8.18 -2.03 -28.36
N LEU A 149 -8.94 -2.14 -27.26
CA LEU A 149 -8.80 -3.25 -26.32
C LEU A 149 -9.19 -4.58 -26.97
N PRO A 150 -8.49 -5.69 -26.65
CA PRO A 150 -8.95 -7.02 -27.03
C PRO A 150 -10.34 -7.31 -26.46
N PRO A 151 -11.14 -8.19 -27.10
CA PRO A 151 -12.42 -8.61 -26.57
C PRO A 151 -12.29 -9.17 -25.14
N ASN A 152 -13.20 -8.78 -24.25
CA ASN A 152 -13.24 -9.19 -22.83
C ASN A 152 -12.13 -8.63 -21.93
N ILE A 153 -11.44 -7.56 -22.33
CA ILE A 153 -10.53 -6.82 -21.46
C ILE A 153 -11.25 -5.54 -21.01
N GLN A 154 -11.32 -5.29 -19.71
CA GLN A 154 -11.95 -4.07 -19.19
C GLN A 154 -11.10 -2.85 -19.51
N SER A 155 -11.74 -1.68 -19.53
CA SER A 155 -11.18 -0.35 -19.83
C SER A 155 -10.10 0.11 -18.85
N GLY A 156 -9.30 1.13 -19.19
CA GLY A 156 -8.41 1.77 -18.21
C GLY A 156 -9.19 2.50 -17.12
N ILE A 157 -8.61 2.67 -15.93
CA ILE A 157 -9.21 3.44 -14.84
C ILE A 157 -8.55 4.82 -14.76
N SER A 158 -9.37 5.86 -14.82
CA SER A 158 -8.96 7.25 -14.56
C SER A 158 -9.59 7.77 -13.28
N PHE A 159 -8.96 8.79 -12.71
CA PHE A 159 -9.38 9.42 -11.47
C PHE A 159 -9.53 10.92 -11.67
N GLN A 160 -10.37 11.56 -10.86
CA GLN A 160 -10.49 13.02 -10.86
C GLN A 160 -9.18 13.73 -10.47
N SER A 161 -8.33 13.08 -9.67
CA SER A 161 -7.04 13.62 -9.25
C SER A 161 -6.03 12.52 -8.93
N ILE A 162 -4.75 12.88 -8.88
CA ILE A 162 -3.70 11.97 -8.42
C ILE A 162 -3.87 11.57 -6.95
N THR A 163 -4.43 12.43 -6.11
CA THR A 163 -4.70 12.10 -4.71
C THR A 163 -5.73 10.97 -4.60
N ALA A 164 -6.79 11.01 -5.43
CA ALA A 164 -7.78 9.94 -5.50
C ALA A 164 -7.17 8.64 -6.05
N ALA A 165 -6.36 8.73 -7.11
CA ALA A 165 -5.65 7.56 -7.65
C ALA A 165 -4.73 6.92 -6.60
N ASN A 166 -3.94 7.73 -5.89
CA ASN A 166 -3.05 7.26 -4.83
C ASN A 166 -3.85 6.62 -3.69
N PHE A 167 -4.95 7.23 -3.25
CA PHE A 167 -5.82 6.65 -2.23
C PHE A 167 -6.31 5.25 -2.61
N PHE A 168 -6.99 5.11 -3.76
CA PHE A 168 -7.58 3.83 -4.15
C PHE A 168 -6.52 2.76 -4.43
N THR A 169 -5.47 3.11 -5.15
CA THR A 169 -4.42 2.13 -5.48
C THR A 169 -3.67 1.64 -4.25
N HIS A 170 -3.39 2.50 -3.26
CA HIS A 170 -2.80 2.06 -1.99
C HIS A 170 -3.79 1.26 -1.15
N LEU A 171 -5.07 1.64 -1.13
CA LEU A 171 -6.11 0.88 -0.44
C LEU A 171 -6.19 -0.56 -0.97
N TRP A 172 -6.26 -0.72 -2.29
CA TRP A 172 -6.26 -2.05 -2.91
C TRP A 172 -4.96 -2.80 -2.64
N ALA A 173 -3.81 -2.12 -2.68
CA ALA A 173 -2.51 -2.73 -2.40
C ALA A 173 -2.45 -3.30 -0.98
N PHE A 174 -2.78 -2.49 0.03
CA PHE A 174 -2.76 -2.94 1.42
C PHE A 174 -3.78 -4.04 1.70
N HIS A 175 -4.94 -4.02 1.03
CA HIS A 175 -5.89 -5.13 1.09
C HIS A 175 -5.27 -6.42 0.57
N ILE A 176 -4.70 -6.41 -0.66
CA ILE A 176 -4.03 -7.58 -1.25
C ILE A 176 -2.94 -8.12 -0.31
N ILE A 177 -2.14 -7.22 0.27
CA ILE A 177 -1.06 -7.58 1.19
C ILE A 177 -1.62 -8.25 2.45
N CYS A 178 -2.62 -7.63 3.11
CA CYS A 178 -3.25 -8.22 4.29
C CYS A 178 -3.81 -9.62 3.97
N ALA A 179 -4.51 -9.77 2.84
CA ALA A 179 -5.04 -11.05 2.41
C ALA A 179 -3.94 -12.10 2.19
N GLY A 180 -2.81 -11.73 1.59
CA GLY A 180 -1.66 -12.61 1.38
C GLY A 180 -1.02 -13.08 2.70
N TYR A 181 -0.83 -12.17 3.65
CA TYR A 181 -0.28 -12.52 4.97
C TYR A 181 -1.25 -13.35 5.82
N ILE A 182 -2.55 -13.06 5.77
CA ILE A 182 -3.58 -13.89 6.42
C ILE A 182 -3.55 -15.31 5.84
N LYS A 183 -3.55 -15.48 4.52
CA LYS A 183 -3.44 -16.82 3.88
C LYS A 183 -2.19 -17.57 4.30
N THR A 184 -1.05 -16.86 4.35
CA THR A 184 0.23 -17.43 4.79
C THR A 184 0.13 -17.92 6.24
N LEU A 185 -0.41 -17.10 7.13
CA LEU A 185 -0.59 -17.44 8.54
C LEU A 185 -1.53 -18.63 8.73
N LEU A 186 -2.65 -18.67 8.02
CA LEU A 186 -3.59 -19.79 8.08
C LEU A 186 -3.02 -21.10 7.53
N THR A 187 -2.04 -21.02 6.62
CA THR A 187 -1.32 -22.20 6.12
C THR A 187 -0.32 -22.71 7.15
N LEU A 188 0.39 -21.80 7.85
CA LEU A 188 1.34 -22.16 8.91
C LEU A 188 0.63 -22.64 10.19
N PHE A 189 -0.53 -22.06 10.50
CA PHE A 189 -1.31 -22.35 11.71
C PHE A 189 -2.77 -22.63 11.37
N PRO A 190 -3.10 -23.84 10.85
CA PRO A 190 -4.46 -24.19 10.46
C PRO A 190 -5.49 -24.08 11.60
N ALA A 191 -5.08 -24.26 12.85
CA ALA A 191 -5.94 -24.06 14.02
C ALA A 191 -6.50 -22.63 14.14
N CYS A 192 -5.88 -21.64 13.51
CA CYS A 192 -6.43 -20.28 13.45
C CYS A 192 -7.67 -20.15 12.53
N LEU A 193 -7.98 -21.17 11.71
CA LEU A 193 -9.15 -21.15 10.82
C LEU A 193 -10.48 -21.00 11.56
N ASP A 194 -10.56 -21.47 12.80
CA ASP A 194 -11.77 -21.36 13.63
C ASP A 194 -12.12 -19.90 13.95
N ARG A 195 -11.14 -19.00 13.88
CA ARG A 195 -11.31 -17.55 14.06
C ARG A 195 -11.74 -16.82 12.78
N VAL A 196 -11.71 -17.51 11.63
CA VAL A 196 -11.95 -16.89 10.33
C VAL A 196 -13.43 -16.94 9.97
N HIS A 197 -14.13 -15.83 10.19
CA HIS A 197 -15.53 -15.67 9.80
C HIS A 197 -15.74 -15.60 8.28
N GLN A 198 -16.96 -15.87 7.81
CA GLN A 198 -17.33 -15.88 6.38
C GLN A 198 -17.01 -14.56 5.66
N ASN A 199 -17.20 -13.42 6.33
CA ASN A 199 -16.86 -12.12 5.75
C ASN A 199 -15.36 -12.04 5.47
N LEU A 200 -14.50 -12.42 6.41
CA LEU A 200 -13.05 -12.42 6.20
C LEU A 200 -12.66 -13.37 5.05
N LYS A 201 -13.27 -14.56 4.94
CA LYS A 201 -13.04 -15.49 3.81
C LYS A 201 -13.33 -14.85 2.46
N ARG A 202 -14.39 -14.05 2.33
CA ARG A 202 -14.70 -13.29 1.11
C ARG A 202 -13.64 -12.23 0.84
N GLN A 203 -13.22 -11.50 1.88
CA GLN A 203 -12.23 -10.42 1.75
C GLN A 203 -10.82 -10.93 1.39
N ILE A 204 -10.49 -12.18 1.71
CA ILE A 204 -9.22 -12.79 1.30
C ILE A 204 -9.38 -13.75 0.11
N SER A 205 -10.54 -13.79 -0.52
CA SER A 205 -10.80 -14.71 -1.63
C SER A 205 -9.87 -14.43 -2.82
N ARG A 206 -9.56 -15.49 -3.57
CA ARG A 206 -8.76 -15.40 -4.80
C ARG A 206 -9.38 -14.41 -5.80
N ASP A 207 -10.67 -14.52 -6.03
CA ASP A 207 -11.38 -13.72 -7.02
C ASP A 207 -11.31 -12.22 -6.67
N LEU A 208 -11.52 -11.86 -5.40
CA LEU A 208 -11.41 -10.47 -4.97
C LEU A 208 -9.98 -9.95 -5.08
N VAL A 209 -8.98 -10.71 -4.62
CA VAL A 209 -7.56 -10.31 -4.70
C VAL A 209 -7.13 -10.13 -6.16
N THR A 210 -7.61 -10.99 -7.07
CA THR A 210 -7.39 -10.85 -8.51
C THR A 210 -8.07 -9.59 -9.08
N ASP A 211 -9.33 -9.30 -8.70
CA ASP A 211 -10.04 -8.07 -9.11
C ASP A 211 -9.28 -6.81 -8.67
N LEU A 212 -8.85 -6.76 -7.40
CA LEU A 212 -8.07 -5.64 -6.87
C LEU A 212 -6.76 -5.45 -7.63
N ALA A 213 -6.05 -6.54 -7.94
CA ALA A 213 -4.83 -6.49 -8.73
C ALA A 213 -5.08 -5.97 -10.16
N CYS A 214 -6.17 -6.40 -10.80
CA CYS A 214 -6.61 -5.86 -12.09
C CYS A 214 -6.86 -4.35 -12.00
N ARG A 215 -7.59 -3.88 -10.99
CA ARG A 215 -7.87 -2.44 -10.78
C ARG A 215 -6.59 -1.63 -10.61
N ILE A 216 -5.62 -2.13 -9.85
CA ILE A 216 -4.30 -1.49 -9.72
C ILE A 216 -3.65 -1.37 -11.10
N LEU A 217 -3.53 -2.47 -11.86
CA LEU A 217 -2.82 -2.47 -13.14
C LEU A 217 -3.53 -1.58 -14.19
N ARG A 218 -4.88 -1.57 -14.18
CA ARG A 218 -5.72 -0.68 -15.01
C ARG A 218 -5.54 0.81 -14.68
N SER A 219 -5.06 1.13 -13.48
CA SER A 219 -4.83 2.50 -13.00
C SER A 219 -3.44 3.04 -13.35
N ILE A 220 -2.54 2.18 -13.84
CA ILE A 220 -1.14 2.52 -14.03
C ILE A 220 -0.93 3.57 -15.12
N GLU A 221 -1.68 3.50 -16.21
CA GLU A 221 -1.57 4.50 -17.28
C GLU A 221 -1.92 5.90 -16.77
N PHE A 222 -2.97 6.02 -15.94
CA PHE A 222 -3.31 7.29 -15.29
C PHE A 222 -2.18 7.77 -14.35
N LEU A 223 -1.64 6.90 -13.50
CA LEU A 223 -0.57 7.27 -12.56
C LEU A 223 0.73 7.64 -13.28
N ALA A 224 0.99 7.04 -14.44
CA ALA A 224 2.17 7.31 -15.24
C ALA A 224 2.01 8.50 -16.19
N ASP A 225 0.84 9.16 -16.25
CA ASP A 225 0.60 10.33 -17.11
C ASP A 225 1.67 11.42 -16.86
N GLU A 226 2.20 12.00 -17.95
CA GLU A 226 3.29 12.99 -17.90
C GLU A 226 2.94 14.22 -17.05
N LYS A 227 1.66 14.57 -16.93
CA LYS A 227 1.21 15.69 -16.10
C LYS A 227 1.57 15.51 -14.62
N PHE A 228 1.73 14.27 -14.16
CA PHE A 228 2.09 13.94 -12.78
C PHE A 228 3.59 13.76 -12.57
N LYS A 229 4.38 13.84 -13.65
CA LYS A 229 5.83 13.72 -13.65
C LYS A 229 6.28 12.46 -12.86
N VAL A 230 7.37 12.58 -12.14
CA VAL A 230 7.95 11.52 -11.30
C VAL A 230 7.04 11.14 -10.12
N PHE A 231 6.23 12.06 -9.61
CA PHE A 231 5.42 11.82 -8.41
C PHE A 231 4.40 10.70 -8.62
N GLY A 232 3.73 10.66 -9.77
CA GLY A 232 2.74 9.61 -10.08
C GLY A 232 3.37 8.22 -10.24
N SER A 233 4.55 8.14 -10.87
CA SER A 233 5.26 6.86 -10.98
C SER A 233 5.86 6.41 -9.65
N ALA A 234 6.38 7.33 -8.85
CA ALA A 234 6.92 7.03 -7.52
C ALA A 234 5.83 6.58 -6.53
N SER A 235 4.59 7.08 -6.65
CA SER A 235 3.48 6.63 -5.80
C SER A 235 2.91 5.27 -6.20
N ALA A 236 3.17 4.80 -7.42
CA ALA A 236 2.67 3.51 -7.90
C ALA A 236 3.50 2.30 -7.42
N VAL A 237 4.63 2.51 -6.75
CA VAL A 237 5.59 1.43 -6.37
C VAL A 237 4.94 0.34 -5.52
N LEU A 238 4.30 0.72 -4.40
CA LEU A 238 3.61 -0.25 -3.54
C LEU A 238 2.43 -0.92 -4.27
N PRO A 239 1.52 -0.17 -4.94
CA PRO A 239 0.47 -0.79 -5.74
C PRO A 239 0.99 -1.81 -6.76
N LEU A 240 2.00 -1.44 -7.54
CA LEU A 240 2.62 -2.36 -8.51
C LEU A 240 3.16 -3.60 -7.81
N PHE A 241 3.92 -3.45 -6.73
CA PHE A 241 4.43 -4.59 -5.95
C PHE A 241 3.31 -5.55 -5.53
N ALA A 242 2.20 -5.03 -5.00
CA ALA A 242 1.05 -5.84 -4.61
C ALA A 242 0.40 -6.55 -5.81
N GLY A 243 0.14 -5.83 -6.91
CA GLY A 243 -0.42 -6.39 -8.13
C GLY A 243 0.47 -7.48 -8.76
N LEU A 244 1.79 -7.26 -8.79
CA LEU A 244 2.78 -8.21 -9.31
C LEU A 244 2.84 -9.50 -8.50
N THR A 245 2.68 -9.40 -7.18
CA THR A 245 2.64 -10.57 -6.29
C THR A 245 1.47 -11.48 -6.67
N VAL A 246 0.31 -10.91 -6.98
CA VAL A 246 -0.87 -11.65 -7.45
C VAL A 246 -0.64 -12.23 -8.85
N VAL A 247 -0.03 -11.47 -9.77
CA VAL A 247 0.33 -11.95 -11.12
C VAL A 247 1.23 -13.19 -11.06
N ARG A 248 2.24 -13.18 -10.18
CA ARG A 248 3.22 -14.27 -10.04
C ARG A 248 2.60 -15.55 -9.48
N GLY A 249 1.65 -15.43 -8.55
CA GLY A 249 0.95 -16.58 -7.97
C GLY A 249 -0.23 -17.06 -8.81
N GLU A 250 -1.21 -16.18 -9.02
CA GLU A 250 -2.54 -16.52 -9.56
C GLU A 250 -2.70 -16.12 -11.05
N GLY A 251 -1.82 -15.25 -11.55
CA GLY A 251 -1.97 -14.58 -12.84
C GLY A 251 -1.78 -15.45 -14.07
N LYS A 252 -1.24 -16.67 -13.97
CA LYS A 252 -1.10 -17.56 -15.14
C LYS A 252 -2.46 -17.91 -15.77
N GLN A 253 -3.55 -17.82 -15.00
CA GLN A 253 -4.89 -18.20 -15.44
C GLN A 253 -5.76 -17.02 -15.90
N SER A 254 -5.42 -15.78 -15.52
CA SER A 254 -6.22 -14.59 -15.90
C SER A 254 -5.63 -13.88 -17.11
N LYS A 255 -6.35 -13.94 -18.25
CA LYS A 255 -5.97 -13.24 -19.48
C LYS A 255 -5.93 -11.72 -19.29
N GLU A 256 -6.88 -11.19 -18.53
CA GLU A 256 -6.97 -9.76 -18.23
C GLU A 256 -5.80 -9.28 -17.39
N LEU A 257 -5.49 -9.99 -16.31
CA LEU A 257 -4.38 -9.63 -15.43
C LEU A 257 -3.04 -9.66 -16.19
N GLN A 258 -2.85 -10.66 -17.08
CA GLN A 258 -1.65 -10.73 -17.93
C GLN A 258 -1.57 -9.60 -18.95
N TYR A 259 -2.70 -9.20 -19.54
CA TYR A 259 -2.75 -8.07 -20.47
C TYR A 259 -2.32 -6.78 -19.78
N TRP A 260 -2.99 -6.43 -18.67
CA TRP A 260 -2.72 -5.20 -17.95
C TRP A 260 -1.33 -5.19 -17.31
N TYR A 261 -0.81 -6.34 -16.89
CA TYR A 261 0.57 -6.47 -16.46
C TYR A 261 1.56 -6.11 -17.58
N ARG A 262 1.42 -6.71 -18.78
CA ARG A 262 2.29 -6.41 -19.92
C ARG A 262 2.19 -4.95 -20.35
N HIS A 263 0.98 -4.39 -20.31
CA HIS A 263 0.75 -2.98 -20.62
C HIS A 263 1.46 -2.06 -19.61
N ALA A 264 1.33 -2.33 -18.31
CA ALA A 264 2.03 -1.59 -17.26
C ALA A 264 3.56 -1.65 -17.44
N LEU A 265 4.11 -2.84 -17.75
CA LEU A 265 5.54 -3.00 -18.04
C LEU A 265 6.00 -2.14 -19.22
N GLN A 266 5.21 -2.07 -20.30
CA GLN A 266 5.56 -1.26 -21.47
C GLN A 266 5.59 0.24 -21.13
N ILE A 267 4.66 0.72 -20.31
CA ILE A 267 4.63 2.12 -19.86
C ILE A 267 5.87 2.47 -19.05
N TYR A 268 6.22 1.64 -18.05
CA TYR A 268 7.38 1.89 -17.20
C TYR A 268 8.69 1.75 -17.95
N SER A 269 8.76 0.82 -18.91
CA SER A 269 9.90 0.66 -19.81
C SER A 269 10.13 1.91 -20.66
N LYS A 270 9.09 2.41 -21.33
CA LYS A 270 9.19 3.62 -22.16
C LYS A 270 9.57 4.86 -21.37
N LYS A 271 9.20 4.95 -20.10
CA LYS A 271 9.47 6.10 -19.24
C LYS A 271 10.77 6.01 -18.44
N GLY A 272 11.55 4.94 -18.60
CA GLY A 272 12.82 4.75 -17.90
C GLY A 272 12.68 4.41 -16.42
N TYR A 273 11.49 3.94 -15.98
CA TYR A 273 11.20 3.59 -14.60
C TYR A 273 11.43 2.10 -14.30
N HIS A 274 12.36 1.46 -15.01
CA HIS A 274 12.65 0.02 -14.90
C HIS A 274 13.02 -0.44 -13.48
N PHE A 275 13.56 0.45 -12.65
CA PHE A 275 13.94 0.17 -11.28
C PHE A 275 12.74 0.00 -10.32
N LEU A 276 11.52 0.32 -10.76
CA LEU A 276 10.28 0.19 -9.97
C LEU A 276 9.55 -1.16 -10.18
N LEU A 277 10.09 -2.07 -10.98
CA LEU A 277 9.51 -3.37 -11.35
C LEU A 277 10.45 -4.53 -10.99
#